data_AF-A0A3D0Z4I3-F1
#
_entry.id   AF-A0A3D0Z4I3-F1
#
_cell.length_a   1.000
_cell.length_b   1.000
_cell.length_c   1.000
_cell.angle_alpha   90.00
_cell.angle_beta   90.00
_cell.angle_gamma   90.00
#
_symmetry.space_group_name_H-M   'P 1'
#
loop_
_entity.id
_entity.type
_entity.pdbx_description
1 polymer ?
#
loop_
_entity_poly.entity_id
_entity_poly.type
_entity_poly.pdbx_seq_one_letter_code
_entity_poly.pdbx_strand_id
1 'polypeptide(L)'
;MLYLSTKKMGLNATEDFLVDFVINSENQYLVGFSDLVYVYSDGKDHHVKEFSLNITSSIIQPNKIRVAVNADMIDNSKNQSKTAKDSYIKISIFAISNDEPLSTEKATSLTSFKVGYGNTDHHLQEYGAEVQPPTSWLQDQHADQRVLGTADGKNILLPKNINAAKLKPSDIKSQAIFLKGFGIKKAKSDCHILKTGVIVSTNHTSFAKQYIFKDNSGEQSLSVSETYADAYALYITNDGKLATFPFDDQKKTDDVNKLNDVPGTFKSISPDGVKENWPGVLDAGSVLSDLWKVSHIQGFASYTDLNLRVFSHSLEGDYGYLIFSNYKTSKFVKIATYDKDFNHPGGIQSIGDYLLVPCEKIKNDNKSRVRLYDMSPLKANLPPQPCDKLPIGERENDSATAAGITKYRDKFGEWFLIVVCNWGICDFYKAKADKPLPECQFVRISRKNMRSIWDPKGRGYDVQCLNLLTQNKVNSQDDREKTYMIAFATKDLNGPLGSYEDHAMLISITPKIEETIRPYEESKYDGIECTSLVEDKHMRTKHSATPDKLGVHFRYGAALEVKNNKLVLYATGRNFTNGNVLCNFFDDIKRLNDAEKDELP
;
A
#
# COMPACT_ATOMS: atom_id res chain seq x y z
N MET A 1 26.42 24.64 -2.00
CA MET A 1 26.90 24.12 -0.70
C MET A 1 25.75 23.49 0.06
N LEU A 2 26.04 22.40 0.77
CA LEU A 2 25.08 21.66 1.58
C LEU A 2 25.51 21.67 3.05
N TYR A 3 24.54 21.76 3.96
CA TYR A 3 24.76 21.60 5.39
C TYR A 3 23.84 20.53 5.94
N LEU A 4 24.38 19.66 6.80
CA LEU A 4 23.63 18.59 7.44
C LEU A 4 24.18 18.36 8.84
N SER A 5 23.32 18.48 9.84
CA SER A 5 23.69 18.34 11.25
C SER A 5 22.55 17.74 12.07
N THR A 6 22.91 17.07 13.15
CA THR A 6 21.97 16.46 14.08
C THR A 6 22.43 16.72 15.52
N LYS A 7 21.51 17.14 16.40
CA LYS A 7 21.80 17.45 17.79
C LYS A 7 20.71 16.91 18.72
N LYS A 8 21.12 16.28 19.83
CA LYS A 8 20.22 15.87 20.91
C LYS A 8 19.88 17.07 21.80
N MET A 9 18.59 17.27 22.07
CA MET A 9 18.02 18.41 22.79
C MET A 9 16.97 17.94 23.80
N GLY A 10 16.68 18.76 24.82
CA GLY A 10 15.50 18.56 25.68
C GLY A 10 14.20 18.95 24.95
N LEU A 11 13.06 18.44 25.42
CA LEU A 11 11.75 18.64 24.77
C LEU A 11 11.22 20.09 24.78
N ASN A 12 11.84 20.99 25.54
CA ASN A 12 11.46 22.41 25.63
C ASN A 12 12.68 23.32 25.54
N ALA A 13 13.60 22.97 24.64
CA ALA A 13 14.87 23.66 24.45
C ALA A 13 14.87 24.49 23.17
N THR A 14 15.72 25.51 23.14
CA THR A 14 16.04 26.29 21.95
C THR A 14 17.52 26.14 21.65
N GLU A 15 17.85 25.89 20.39
CA GLU A 15 19.21 25.70 19.92
C GLU A 15 19.46 26.45 18.62
N ASP A 16 20.70 26.89 18.46
CA ASP A 16 21.15 27.60 17.29
C ASP A 16 22.07 26.70 16.45
N PHE A 17 21.82 26.65 15.15
CA PHE A 17 22.62 25.92 14.16
C PHE A 17 23.33 26.92 13.25
N LEU A 18 24.66 26.87 13.26
CA LEU A 18 25.50 27.66 12.38
C LEU A 18 25.76 26.90 11.08
N VAL A 19 25.53 27.56 9.96
CA VAL A 19 25.82 27.05 8.62
C VAL A 19 26.97 27.84 8.00
N ASP A 20 27.72 27.25 7.07
CA ASP A 20 28.90 27.88 6.48
C ASP A 20 28.58 28.77 5.26
N PHE A 21 27.30 29.09 5.04
CA PHE A 21 26.82 29.89 3.91
C PHE A 21 25.56 30.68 4.26
N VAL A 22 25.17 31.60 3.37
CA VAL A 22 23.99 32.44 3.55
C VAL A 22 22.70 31.69 3.18
N ILE A 23 21.71 31.77 4.06
CA ILE A 23 20.34 31.29 3.90
C ILE A 23 19.42 32.52 3.87
N ASN A 24 18.67 32.68 2.78
CA ASN A 24 17.83 33.84 2.53
C ASN A 24 16.34 33.56 2.69
N SER A 25 15.94 32.29 2.76
CA SER A 25 14.54 31.88 2.82
C SER A 25 14.35 30.61 3.63
N GLU A 26 13.19 30.49 4.27
CA GLU A 26 12.80 29.27 4.98
C GLU A 26 12.60 28.06 4.07
N ASN A 27 12.46 28.27 2.75
CA ASN A 27 12.39 27.19 1.78
C ASN A 27 13.76 26.55 1.48
N GLN A 28 14.83 27.04 2.11
CA GLN A 28 16.20 26.56 1.91
C GLN A 28 16.71 25.68 3.04
N TYR A 29 15.86 25.39 4.03
CA TYR A 29 16.22 24.45 5.08
C TYR A 29 15.03 23.62 5.56
N LEU A 30 15.33 22.39 5.93
CA LEU A 30 14.41 21.44 6.54
C LEU A 30 14.84 21.21 7.99
N VAL A 31 13.87 21.26 8.89
CA VAL A 31 14.04 20.86 10.30
C VAL A 31 13.19 19.63 10.52
N GLY A 32 13.75 18.67 11.25
CA GLY A 32 13.04 17.46 11.64
C GLY A 32 13.68 16.79 12.83
N PHE A 33 13.32 15.53 13.05
CA PHE A 33 13.90 14.74 14.12
C PHE A 33 14.00 13.27 13.74
N SER A 34 14.88 12.54 14.42
CA SER A 34 15.05 11.09 14.30
C SER A 34 14.65 10.33 15.56
N ASP A 35 14.71 11.01 16.71
CA ASP A 35 14.41 10.45 18.02
C ASP A 35 13.43 11.38 18.72
N LEU A 36 12.41 10.80 19.37
CA LEU A 36 11.50 11.51 20.27
C LEU A 36 11.18 10.57 21.44
N VAL A 37 11.60 10.95 22.63
CA VAL A 37 11.44 10.17 23.85
C VAL A 37 10.80 11.02 24.93
N TYR A 38 9.66 10.57 25.42
CA TYR A 38 8.94 11.13 26.55
C TYR A 38 9.14 10.26 27.79
N VAL A 39 9.39 10.90 28.94
CA VAL A 39 9.49 10.27 30.25
C VAL A 39 8.72 11.14 31.24
N TYR A 40 7.86 10.57 32.08
CA TYR A 40 7.24 11.33 33.16
C TYR A 40 8.27 11.76 34.20
N SER A 41 8.17 13.00 34.67
CA SER A 41 9.19 13.64 35.51
C SER A 41 9.24 13.13 36.95
N ASP A 42 8.17 12.51 37.44
CA ASP A 42 8.10 11.94 38.78
C ASP A 42 8.64 10.49 38.84
N GLY A 43 9.03 9.93 37.70
CA GLY A 43 9.56 8.57 37.61
C GLY A 43 8.53 7.47 37.84
N LYS A 44 7.23 7.79 37.76
CA LYS A 44 6.13 6.82 37.85
C LYS A 44 5.42 6.71 36.51
N ASP A 45 4.63 5.66 36.37
CA ASP A 45 3.76 5.47 35.23
C ASP A 45 2.40 6.12 35.46
N HIS A 46 1.81 6.66 34.40
CA HIS A 46 0.55 7.41 34.45
C HIS A 46 -0.34 7.06 33.27
N HIS A 47 -1.61 7.38 33.41
CA HIS A 47 -2.55 7.44 32.29
C HIS A 47 -2.27 8.68 31.45
N VAL A 48 -2.04 8.48 30.15
CA VAL A 48 -1.76 9.60 29.25
C VAL A 48 -3.06 10.28 28.82
N LYS A 49 -3.09 11.59 28.99
CA LYS A 49 -4.17 12.46 28.53
C LYS A 49 -3.88 13.05 27.16
N GLU A 50 -2.66 13.53 26.93
CA GLU A 50 -2.29 14.29 25.73
C GLU A 50 -0.81 14.06 25.36
N PHE A 51 -0.54 13.97 24.06
CA PHE A 51 0.79 14.14 23.48
C PHE A 51 0.83 15.37 22.59
N SER A 52 1.96 16.07 22.62
CA SER A 52 2.23 17.18 21.73
C SER A 52 3.71 17.29 21.35
N LEU A 53 3.94 17.76 20.13
CA LEU A 53 5.21 18.22 19.60
C LEU A 53 4.94 19.44 18.73
N ASN A 54 5.75 20.47 18.88
CA ASN A 54 5.81 21.62 17.99
C ASN A 54 7.27 22.08 17.84
N ILE A 55 7.82 21.89 16.66
CA ILE A 55 9.14 22.36 16.27
C ILE A 55 8.96 23.63 15.45
N THR A 56 9.44 24.76 15.98
CA THR A 56 9.49 26.02 15.24
C THR A 56 10.93 26.35 14.88
N SER A 57 11.11 27.02 13.74
CA SER A 57 12.43 27.37 13.25
C SER A 57 12.40 28.72 12.55
N SER A 58 13.48 29.49 12.66
CA SER A 58 13.61 30.77 11.98
C SER A 58 15.08 31.10 11.66
N ILE A 59 15.28 31.92 10.63
CA ILE A 59 16.60 32.48 10.29
C ILE A 59 16.81 33.71 11.16
N ILE A 60 17.75 33.64 12.09
CA ILE A 60 18.03 34.76 13.02
C ILE A 60 19.23 35.60 12.58
N GLN A 61 20.10 35.03 11.75
CA GLN A 61 21.20 35.70 11.05
C GLN A 61 21.40 34.99 9.70
N PRO A 62 22.04 35.62 8.71
CA PRO A 62 22.22 35.04 7.37
C PRO A 62 22.78 33.61 7.36
N ASN A 63 23.57 33.23 8.35
CA ASN A 63 24.20 31.91 8.45
C ASN A 63 23.78 31.13 9.71
N LYS A 64 22.61 31.46 10.30
CA LYS A 64 22.20 30.94 11.59
C LYS A 64 20.71 30.64 11.65
N ILE A 65 20.38 29.37 11.84
CA ILE A 65 19.00 28.88 12.04
C ILE A 65 18.78 28.64 13.53
N ARG A 66 17.74 29.22 14.10
CA ARG A 66 17.27 28.90 15.45
C ARG A 66 16.17 27.86 15.37
N VAL A 67 16.24 26.83 16.20
CA VAL A 67 15.19 25.82 16.37
C VAL A 67 14.72 25.84 17.81
N ALA A 68 13.42 25.96 18.01
CA ALA A 68 12.77 25.77 19.30
C ALA A 68 11.88 24.54 19.25
N VAL A 69 12.03 23.67 20.24
CA VAL A 69 11.16 22.51 20.42
C VAL A 69 10.25 22.77 21.59
N ASN A 70 8.96 22.50 21.43
CA ASN A 70 7.99 22.42 22.52
C ASN A 70 7.26 21.09 22.40
N ALA A 71 7.56 20.15 23.28
CA ALA A 71 6.92 18.85 23.31
C ALA A 71 6.54 18.47 24.74
N ASP A 72 5.40 17.80 24.87
CA ASP A 72 4.91 17.34 26.16
C ASP A 72 4.04 16.08 26.04
N MET A 73 4.02 15.33 27.13
CA MET A 73 3.18 14.18 27.41
C MET A 73 2.64 14.44 28.81
N ILE A 74 1.31 14.57 28.92
CA ILE A 74 0.64 15.11 30.11
C ILE A 74 -0.39 14.08 30.59
N ASP A 75 -0.55 13.95 31.90
CA ASP A 75 -1.62 13.16 32.55
C ASP A 75 -2.76 14.05 33.10
N ASN A 76 -3.70 13.46 33.83
CA ASN A 76 -4.77 14.20 34.52
C ASN A 76 -4.31 14.89 35.82
N SER A 77 -3.17 14.49 36.40
CA SER A 77 -2.63 15.01 37.67
C SER A 77 -1.57 16.10 37.49
N LYS A 78 -1.40 16.64 36.28
CA LYS A 78 -0.40 17.65 35.88
C LYS A 78 1.06 17.15 35.92
N ASN A 79 1.29 15.84 35.99
CA ASN A 79 2.58 15.25 35.69
C ASN A 79 2.85 15.43 34.20
N GLN A 80 4.08 15.84 33.87
CA GLN A 80 4.40 16.27 32.51
C GLN A 80 5.85 15.97 32.15
N SER A 81 6.03 15.41 30.96
CA SER A 81 7.33 14.99 30.46
C SER A 81 8.29 16.15 30.20
N LYS A 82 7.77 17.36 29.97
CA LYS A 82 8.59 18.53 29.62
C LYS A 82 9.65 18.91 30.65
N THR A 83 9.44 18.52 31.91
CA THR A 83 10.35 18.79 33.02
C THR A 83 11.32 17.64 33.30
N ALA A 84 11.15 16.50 32.63
CA ALA A 84 11.99 15.33 32.85
C ALA A 84 13.32 15.45 32.09
N LYS A 85 14.42 15.22 32.80
CA LYS A 85 15.78 15.28 32.20
C LYS A 85 16.03 14.17 31.16
N ASP A 86 15.34 13.05 31.29
CA ASP A 86 15.48 11.89 30.40
C ASP A 86 14.60 11.98 29.15
N SER A 87 13.68 12.96 29.12
CA SER A 87 12.92 13.30 27.92
C SER A 87 13.81 14.06 26.94
N TYR A 88 13.86 13.61 25.69
CA TYR A 88 14.70 14.24 24.68
C TYR A 88 14.16 14.06 23.27
N ILE A 89 14.67 14.91 22.39
CA ILE A 89 14.47 14.86 20.95
C ILE A 89 15.83 14.98 20.25
N LYS A 90 16.02 14.30 19.13
CA LYS A 90 17.22 14.46 18.31
C LYS A 90 16.86 15.22 17.03
N ILE A 91 17.15 16.52 17.02
CA ILE A 91 16.83 17.45 15.93
C ILE A 91 17.84 17.30 14.80
N SER A 92 17.33 17.26 13.58
CA SER A 92 18.08 17.24 12.33
C SER A 92 17.83 18.52 11.54
N ILE A 93 18.90 19.10 10.99
CA ILE A 93 18.86 20.26 10.09
C ILE A 93 19.53 19.87 8.77
N PHE A 94 18.83 20.11 7.67
CA PHE A 94 19.40 20.14 6.33
C PHE A 94 19.23 21.55 5.76
N ALA A 95 20.28 22.14 5.19
CA ALA A 95 20.20 23.43 4.52
C ALA A 95 20.97 23.43 3.19
N ILE A 96 20.52 24.29 2.27
CA ILE A 96 21.02 24.41 0.89
C ILE A 96 21.28 25.87 0.55
N SER A 97 22.44 26.15 -0.06
CA SER A 97 22.75 27.50 -0.55
C SER A 97 21.91 27.87 -1.77
N ASN A 98 21.72 29.17 -2.03
CA ASN A 98 20.96 29.68 -3.18
C ASN A 98 21.39 29.10 -4.53
N ASP A 99 22.68 28.83 -4.71
CA ASP A 99 23.25 28.48 -6.01
C ASP A 99 23.12 26.99 -6.35
N GLU A 100 22.52 26.18 -5.48
CA GLU A 100 22.35 24.74 -5.74
C GLU A 100 21.18 24.49 -6.70
N PRO A 101 21.41 23.81 -7.83
CA PRO A 101 20.33 23.45 -8.74
C PRO A 101 19.40 22.42 -8.09
N LEU A 102 18.14 22.82 -7.90
CA LEU A 102 17.10 21.97 -7.32
C LEU A 102 16.63 20.93 -8.34
N SER A 103 16.35 19.72 -7.85
CA SER A 103 15.64 18.68 -8.57
C SER A 103 14.13 18.74 -8.27
N THR A 104 13.37 17.79 -8.81
CA THR A 104 11.95 17.60 -8.49
C THR A 104 11.72 16.80 -7.20
N GLU A 105 12.76 16.16 -6.65
CA GLU A 105 12.65 15.33 -5.45
C GLU A 105 12.42 16.18 -4.20
N LYS A 106 11.70 15.62 -3.23
CA LYS A 106 11.33 16.29 -1.99
C LYS A 106 11.70 15.46 -0.78
N ALA A 107 12.21 16.13 0.26
CA ALA A 107 12.27 15.57 1.60
C ALA A 107 11.16 16.18 2.47
N THR A 108 10.54 15.33 3.29
CA THR A 108 9.46 15.67 4.20
C THR A 108 9.88 15.38 5.64
N SER A 109 9.47 16.22 6.57
CA SER A 109 9.59 15.95 8.00
C SER A 109 8.32 16.34 8.74
N LEU A 110 7.91 15.51 9.70
CA LEU A 110 6.97 15.83 10.75
C LEU A 110 7.60 16.92 11.64
N THR A 111 6.87 18.01 11.85
CA THR A 111 7.33 19.15 12.66
C THR A 111 6.40 19.43 13.83
N SER A 112 5.12 19.06 13.72
CA SER A 112 4.21 19.16 14.85
C SER A 112 3.16 18.06 14.84
N PHE A 113 2.68 17.72 16.04
CA PHE A 113 1.44 17.00 16.21
C PHE A 113 0.85 17.31 17.59
N LYS A 114 -0.46 17.20 17.71
CA LYS A 114 -1.16 17.33 18.98
C LYS A 114 -2.41 16.47 19.01
N VAL A 115 -2.55 15.64 20.05
CA VAL A 115 -3.69 14.74 20.21
C VAL A 115 -3.85 14.36 21.68
N GLY A 116 -5.10 14.25 22.14
CA GLY A 116 -5.41 13.88 23.53
C GLY A 116 -6.90 13.73 23.80
N TYR A 117 -7.23 13.02 24.88
CA TYR A 117 -8.60 12.62 25.26
C TYR A 117 -9.44 13.69 25.97
N GLY A 118 -8.91 14.90 26.18
CA GLY A 118 -9.62 15.91 26.96
C GLY A 118 -9.56 15.65 28.46
N ASN A 119 -10.68 15.43 29.15
CA ASN A 119 -10.76 15.43 30.63
C ASN A 119 -10.96 14.06 31.28
N THR A 120 -10.92 12.99 30.50
CA THR A 120 -11.18 11.63 30.96
C THR A 120 -9.89 10.82 31.02
N ASP A 121 -9.88 9.82 31.89
CA ASP A 121 -8.76 8.90 32.05
C ASP A 121 -8.90 7.77 31.03
N HIS A 122 -7.84 7.47 30.29
CA HIS A 122 -7.88 6.47 29.22
C HIS A 122 -6.70 5.51 29.30
N HIS A 123 -6.94 4.28 28.83
CA HIS A 123 -5.96 3.21 28.86
C HIS A 123 -5.24 3.15 27.52
N LEU A 124 -4.16 3.94 27.38
CA LEU A 124 -3.51 4.09 26.09
C LEU A 124 -3.00 2.75 25.54
N GLN A 125 -3.55 2.35 24.40
CA GLN A 125 -3.10 1.18 23.64
C GLN A 125 -2.20 1.58 22.47
N GLU A 126 -2.50 2.70 21.83
CA GLU A 126 -1.82 3.14 20.61
C GLU A 126 -1.75 4.66 20.52
N TYR A 127 -0.65 5.18 19.96
CA TYR A 127 -0.58 6.57 19.51
C TYR A 127 0.36 6.73 18.32
N GLY A 128 0.15 7.79 17.55
CA GLY A 128 1.00 8.10 16.39
C GLY A 128 0.69 9.43 15.73
N ALA A 129 1.50 9.76 14.73
CA ALA A 129 1.33 10.94 13.90
C ALA A 129 1.94 10.72 12.51
N GLU A 130 1.33 11.31 11.48
CA GLU A 130 1.78 11.28 10.09
C GLU A 130 1.60 12.63 9.41
N VAL A 131 2.50 12.96 8.48
CA VAL A 131 2.37 14.16 7.64
C VAL A 131 1.40 13.94 6.48
N GLN A 132 1.25 12.71 6.00
CA GLN A 132 0.38 12.37 4.85
C GLN A 132 -0.34 11.03 5.07
N PRO A 133 -1.67 11.05 5.33
CA PRO A 133 -2.49 12.24 5.57
C PRO A 133 -2.05 12.98 6.86
N PRO A 134 -2.19 14.31 6.94
CA PRO A 134 -1.79 15.08 8.12
C PRO A 134 -2.73 14.77 9.29
N THR A 135 -2.33 13.83 10.14
CA THR A 135 -3.14 13.37 11.27
C THR A 135 -2.28 12.86 12.42
N SER A 136 -2.81 12.97 13.63
CA SER A 136 -2.30 12.24 14.80
C SER A 136 -3.44 11.52 15.49
N TRP A 137 -3.13 10.48 16.26
CA TRP A 137 -4.14 9.68 16.92
C TRP A 137 -3.67 9.14 18.26
N LEU A 138 -4.65 8.93 19.15
CA LEU A 138 -4.55 8.08 20.34
C LEU A 138 -5.70 7.09 20.28
N GLN A 139 -5.46 5.85 20.70
CA GLN A 139 -6.49 4.84 20.86
C GLN A 139 -6.39 4.13 22.22
N ASP A 140 -7.56 3.97 22.82
CA ASP A 140 -7.77 3.31 24.10
C ASP A 140 -7.86 1.80 23.88
N GLN A 141 -7.59 1.00 24.91
CA GLN A 141 -7.71 -0.46 24.90
C GLN A 141 -9.10 -0.95 24.51
N HIS A 142 -10.12 -0.13 24.78
CA HIS A 142 -11.48 -0.34 24.33
C HIS A 142 -11.57 0.29 22.94
N ALA A 143 -11.57 -0.55 21.91
CA ALA A 143 -11.39 -0.17 20.51
C ALA A 143 -12.46 0.81 19.95
N ASP A 144 -13.41 1.25 20.77
CA ASP A 144 -14.47 2.21 20.47
C ASP A 144 -14.04 3.68 20.62
N GLN A 145 -12.88 3.99 21.22
CA GLN A 145 -12.45 5.38 21.48
C GLN A 145 -11.08 5.73 20.87
N ARG A 146 -11.07 5.94 19.55
CA ARG A 146 -9.95 6.60 18.85
C ARG A 146 -10.19 8.10 18.80
N VAL A 147 -9.25 8.87 19.33
CA VAL A 147 -9.24 10.32 19.17
C VAL A 147 -8.25 10.70 18.08
N LEU A 148 -8.70 11.57 17.18
CA LEU A 148 -7.87 12.17 16.14
C LEU A 148 -7.43 13.57 16.57
N GLY A 149 -6.21 13.91 16.21
CA GLY A 149 -5.64 15.22 16.41
C GLY A 149 -5.01 15.77 15.15
N THR A 150 -4.19 16.80 15.31
CA THR A 150 -3.51 17.46 14.20
C THR A 150 -2.09 16.95 14.06
N ALA A 151 -1.58 16.94 12.84
CA ALA A 151 -0.17 16.82 12.54
C ALA A 151 0.18 17.75 11.38
N ASP A 152 1.41 18.25 11.38
CA ASP A 152 1.93 19.11 10.33
C ASP A 152 3.38 18.74 10.01
N GLY A 153 3.79 19.02 8.79
CA GLY A 153 5.13 18.73 8.32
C GLY A 153 5.66 19.79 7.37
N LYS A 154 6.98 19.87 7.29
CA LYS A 154 7.69 20.75 6.35
C LYS A 154 8.30 19.92 5.23
N ASN A 155 8.29 20.49 4.03
CA ASN A 155 8.90 19.92 2.85
C ASN A 155 9.98 20.84 2.31
N ILE A 156 10.99 20.25 1.67
CA ILE A 156 12.00 20.98 0.88
C ILE A 156 12.28 20.24 -0.43
N LEU A 157 12.56 21.00 -1.50
CA LEU A 157 13.10 20.43 -2.73
C LEU A 157 14.59 20.11 -2.54
N LEU A 158 15.00 18.94 -2.99
CA LEU A 158 16.38 18.49 -2.87
C LEU A 158 17.17 18.87 -4.12
N PRO A 159 18.47 19.22 -3.99
CA PRO A 159 19.39 19.24 -5.12
C PRO A 159 19.50 17.87 -5.78
N LYS A 160 20.14 17.83 -6.95
CA LYS A 160 20.50 16.56 -7.58
C LYS A 160 21.27 15.69 -6.58
N ASN A 161 20.80 14.48 -6.37
CA ASN A 161 21.34 13.57 -5.38
C ASN A 161 21.57 12.17 -5.96
N ILE A 162 22.27 11.33 -5.20
CA ILE A 162 22.61 9.96 -5.58
C ILE A 162 22.06 8.94 -4.58
N ASN A 163 21.84 7.71 -5.04
CA ASN A 163 21.35 6.64 -4.19
C ASN A 163 22.37 6.26 -3.11
N ALA A 164 21.98 6.34 -1.83
CA ALA A 164 22.84 5.99 -0.71
C ALA A 164 23.30 4.52 -0.74
N ALA A 165 22.57 3.62 -1.42
CA ALA A 165 22.99 2.23 -1.63
C ALA A 165 24.22 2.06 -2.53
N LYS A 166 24.62 3.12 -3.26
CA LYS A 166 25.86 3.15 -4.04
C LYS A 166 27.05 3.63 -3.21
N LEU A 167 26.82 4.07 -1.98
CA LEU A 167 27.86 4.56 -1.08
C LEU A 167 28.43 3.44 -0.23
N LYS A 168 29.69 3.60 0.15
CA LYS A 168 30.30 2.89 1.26
C LYS A 168 30.18 3.76 2.52
N PRO A 169 30.22 3.17 3.74
CA PRO A 169 30.29 3.94 4.99
C PRO A 169 31.39 5.01 4.99
N SER A 170 32.54 4.71 4.37
CA SER A 170 33.68 5.63 4.26
C SER A 170 33.40 6.87 3.41
N ASP A 171 32.36 6.86 2.57
CA ASP A 171 32.05 7.94 1.65
C ASP A 171 31.21 9.04 2.32
N ILE A 172 30.64 8.75 3.51
CA ILE A 172 29.68 9.60 4.21
C ILE A 172 30.42 10.55 5.16
N LYS A 173 30.29 11.86 4.91
CA LYS A 173 30.80 12.93 5.77
C LYS A 173 29.85 13.22 6.92
N SER A 174 28.56 13.32 6.63
CA SER A 174 27.53 13.56 7.62
C SER A 174 26.21 12.95 7.20
N GLN A 175 25.33 12.73 8.18
CA GLN A 175 24.01 12.14 7.99
C GLN A 175 22.99 12.81 8.89
N ALA A 176 21.73 12.82 8.46
CA ALA A 176 20.60 13.17 9.31
C ALA A 176 19.35 12.41 8.87
N ILE A 177 18.46 12.17 9.83
CA ILE A 177 17.20 11.46 9.61
C ILE A 177 16.05 12.38 9.99
N PHE A 178 14.99 12.32 9.19
CA PHE A 178 13.77 13.11 9.27
C PHE A 178 12.58 12.15 9.29
N LEU A 179 11.94 12.02 10.45
CA LEU A 179 10.70 11.26 10.59
C LEU A 179 9.56 11.96 9.84
N LYS A 180 8.82 11.20 9.03
CA LYS A 180 7.60 11.62 8.31
C LYS A 180 6.33 11.17 9.04
N GLY A 181 6.45 10.10 9.83
CA GLY A 181 5.38 9.60 10.66
C GLY A 181 5.81 8.40 11.49
N PHE A 182 5.03 8.07 12.50
CA PHE A 182 5.24 6.91 13.34
C PHE A 182 3.93 6.50 14.03
N GLY A 183 3.84 5.22 14.40
CA GLY A 183 2.79 4.68 15.25
C GLY A 183 3.40 3.67 16.21
N ILE A 184 2.95 3.69 17.47
CA ILE A 184 3.35 2.72 18.49
C ILE A 184 2.09 2.10 19.07
N LYS A 185 1.99 0.78 18.99
CA LYS A 185 0.85 0.02 19.52
C LYS A 185 1.31 -1.10 20.44
N LYS A 186 0.75 -1.13 21.64
CA LYS A 186 0.98 -2.18 22.63
C LYS A 186 0.23 -3.46 22.25
N ALA A 187 0.84 -4.62 22.49
CA ALA A 187 0.25 -5.93 22.20
C ALA A 187 -0.73 -6.43 23.27
N LYS A 188 -0.67 -5.88 24.50
CA LYS A 188 -1.51 -6.26 25.66
C LYS A 188 -1.99 -5.01 26.42
N SER A 189 -2.99 -5.17 27.27
CA SER A 189 -3.91 -4.10 27.70
C SER A 189 -3.52 -3.24 28.92
N ASP A 190 -2.35 -3.37 29.55
CA ASP A 190 -2.06 -2.49 30.70
C ASP A 190 -1.84 -1.03 30.24
N CYS A 191 -2.29 -0.08 31.06
CA CYS A 191 -2.74 1.27 30.70
C CYS A 191 -1.83 2.41 31.14
N HIS A 192 -0.73 2.08 31.82
CA HIS A 192 0.21 3.06 32.34
C HIS A 192 1.42 3.25 31.42
N ILE A 193 1.95 4.46 31.39
CA ILE A 193 3.16 4.81 30.66
C ILE A 193 4.07 5.58 31.60
N LEU A 194 5.29 5.09 31.78
CA LEU A 194 6.41 5.82 32.38
C LEU A 194 7.27 6.48 31.30
N LYS A 195 7.56 5.74 30.23
CA LYS A 195 8.44 6.17 29.14
C LYS A 195 7.95 5.63 27.81
N THR A 196 7.89 6.48 26.81
CA THR A 196 7.52 6.09 25.44
C THR A 196 8.28 6.89 24.41
N GLY A 197 8.42 6.37 23.19
CA GLY A 197 9.10 7.08 22.13
C GLY A 197 9.55 6.24 20.97
N VAL A 198 10.09 6.92 19.97
CA VAL A 198 10.66 6.35 18.76
C VAL A 198 12.11 6.80 18.62
N ILE A 199 12.99 5.87 18.25
CA ILE A 199 14.38 6.14 17.91
C ILE A 199 14.66 5.51 16.56
N VAL A 200 15.05 6.33 15.59
CA VAL A 200 15.43 5.88 14.25
C VAL A 200 16.90 6.13 14.03
N SER A 201 17.59 5.10 13.55
CA SER A 201 18.98 5.16 13.09
C SER A 201 19.08 4.52 11.71
N THR A 202 20.19 4.76 11.02
CA THR A 202 20.43 4.25 9.67
C THR A 202 21.85 3.74 9.53
N ASN A 203 22.02 2.70 8.73
CA ASN A 203 23.32 2.23 8.24
C ASN A 203 23.44 2.50 6.73
N HIS A 204 22.95 3.65 6.25
CA HIS A 204 22.94 4.12 4.85
C HIS A 204 22.16 3.28 3.82
N THR A 205 21.82 2.02 4.13
CA THR A 205 21.04 1.12 3.26
C THR A 205 19.78 0.56 3.92
N SER A 206 19.60 0.78 5.22
CA SER A 206 18.42 0.35 5.98
C SER A 206 18.24 1.22 7.22
N PHE A 207 17.00 1.26 7.72
CA PHE A 207 16.70 1.85 9.01
C PHE A 207 16.70 0.80 10.11
N ALA A 208 17.33 1.12 11.24
CA ALA A 208 17.11 0.44 12.50
C ALA A 208 16.19 1.30 13.36
N LYS A 209 15.09 0.70 13.83
CA LYS A 209 14.02 1.38 14.55
C LYS A 209 13.90 0.74 15.92
N GLN A 210 13.93 1.56 16.96
CA GLN A 210 13.64 1.17 18.33
C GLN A 210 12.41 1.93 18.80
N TYR A 211 11.44 1.17 19.29
CA TYR A 211 10.22 1.69 19.87
C TYR A 211 10.26 1.45 21.37
N ILE A 212 9.92 2.47 22.13
CA ILE A 212 9.92 2.42 23.58
C ILE A 212 8.48 2.56 24.01
N PHE A 213 8.02 1.63 24.83
CA PHE A 213 6.77 1.72 25.56
C PHE A 213 6.99 0.97 26.87
N LYS A 214 7.13 1.71 27.97
CA LYS A 214 7.55 1.19 29.27
C LYS A 214 6.66 1.74 30.36
N ASP A 215 6.28 0.88 31.29
CA ASP A 215 5.60 1.20 32.54
C ASP A 215 6.48 0.78 33.73
N ASN A 216 5.94 0.78 34.96
CA ASN A 216 6.68 0.37 36.16
C ASN A 216 7.06 -1.13 36.16
N SER A 217 6.39 -1.96 35.37
CA SER A 217 6.69 -3.40 35.25
C SER A 217 7.84 -3.68 34.27
N GLY A 218 8.15 -2.74 33.38
CA GLY A 218 9.23 -2.85 32.41
C GLY A 218 8.82 -2.51 30.98
N GLU A 219 9.65 -2.91 30.02
CA GLU A 219 9.34 -2.74 28.61
C GLU A 219 8.17 -3.62 28.19
N GLN A 220 7.23 -3.02 27.46
CA GLN A 220 6.01 -3.67 27.04
C GLN A 220 6.18 -4.28 25.65
N SER A 221 5.51 -5.40 25.42
CA SER A 221 5.45 -6.02 24.09
C SER A 221 4.61 -5.16 23.14
N LEU A 222 5.14 -4.94 21.93
CA LEU A 222 4.51 -4.12 20.90
C LEU A 222 3.95 -4.97 19.76
N SER A 223 2.89 -4.46 19.12
CA SER A 223 2.32 -5.05 17.90
C SER A 223 3.32 -4.91 16.76
N VAL A 224 3.73 -6.04 16.18
CA VAL A 224 4.73 -6.08 15.09
C VAL A 224 4.14 -5.53 13.78
N SER A 225 2.82 -5.63 13.58
CA SER A 225 2.15 -5.20 12.35
C SER A 225 1.68 -3.74 12.38
N GLU A 226 1.58 -3.13 13.57
CA GLU A 226 0.96 -1.81 13.75
C GLU A 226 1.90 -0.78 14.38
N THR A 227 3.10 -1.21 14.82
CA THR A 227 4.16 -0.31 15.27
C THR A 227 5.09 -0.03 14.10
N TYR A 228 5.27 1.24 13.75
CA TYR A 228 6.08 1.66 12.60
C TYR A 228 6.69 3.05 12.78
N ALA A 229 7.69 3.34 11.96
CA ALA A 229 8.28 4.66 11.82
C ALA A 229 8.70 4.82 10.36
N ASP A 230 8.16 5.85 9.72
CA ASP A 230 8.49 6.26 8.36
C ASP A 230 9.45 7.44 8.43
N ALA A 231 10.57 7.32 7.72
CA ALA A 231 11.66 8.26 7.82
C ALA A 231 12.36 8.45 6.47
N TYR A 232 13.02 9.59 6.36
CA TYR A 232 13.90 9.96 5.27
C TYR A 232 15.28 10.27 5.83
N ALA A 233 16.32 9.77 5.20
CA ALA A 233 17.71 10.00 5.58
C ALA A 233 18.44 10.71 4.45
N LEU A 234 19.17 11.74 4.84
CA LEU A 234 20.07 12.49 3.99
C LEU A 234 21.50 12.16 4.39
N TYR A 235 22.38 12.13 3.41
CA TYR A 235 23.82 11.99 3.60
C TYR A 235 24.51 13.07 2.78
N ILE A 236 25.50 13.72 3.37
CA ILE A 236 26.49 14.48 2.62
C ILE A 236 27.73 13.60 2.53
N THR A 237 28.21 13.41 1.31
CA THR A 237 29.41 12.63 1.03
C THR A 237 30.67 13.47 1.22
N ASN A 238 31.84 12.84 1.29
CA ASN A 238 33.12 13.54 1.44
C ASN A 238 33.43 14.52 0.30
N ASP A 239 32.92 14.26 -0.91
CA ASP A 239 33.05 15.16 -2.06
C ASP A 239 31.95 16.24 -2.12
N GLY A 240 31.10 16.32 -1.09
CA GLY A 240 30.07 17.35 -0.94
C GLY A 240 28.75 17.06 -1.67
N LYS A 241 28.58 15.88 -2.27
CA LYS A 241 27.31 15.50 -2.92
C LYS A 241 26.27 15.04 -1.90
N LEU A 242 25.00 15.32 -2.22
CA LEU A 242 23.85 14.78 -1.51
C LEU A 242 23.59 13.34 -1.93
N ALA A 243 23.30 12.48 -0.96
CA ALA A 243 22.70 11.18 -1.17
C ALA A 243 21.49 10.98 -0.26
N THR A 244 20.56 10.12 -0.64
CA THR A 244 19.28 9.97 0.06
C THR A 244 18.92 8.50 0.29
N PHE A 245 18.19 8.23 1.38
CA PHE A 245 17.63 6.91 1.71
C PHE A 245 16.30 7.05 2.49
N PRO A 246 15.21 6.36 2.12
CA PRO A 246 15.08 5.59 0.91
C PRO A 246 15.17 6.53 -0.29
N PHE A 247 15.95 6.16 -1.29
CA PHE A 247 15.99 6.90 -2.55
C PHE A 247 14.74 6.54 -3.35
N ASP A 248 14.27 7.44 -4.21
CA ASP A 248 13.19 7.24 -5.21
C ASP A 248 13.53 6.19 -6.31
N ASP A 249 14.52 5.30 -6.06
CA ASP A 249 15.20 4.36 -6.97
C ASP A 249 14.95 2.92 -6.51
N GLN A 250 14.16 2.74 -5.44
CA GLN A 250 13.03 1.84 -5.61
C GLN A 250 12.02 2.55 -6.50
N LYS A 251 12.43 2.84 -7.73
CA LYS A 251 11.68 3.60 -8.71
C LYS A 251 10.35 2.91 -8.80
N LYS A 252 9.29 3.57 -8.31
CA LYS A 252 7.96 2.97 -8.30
C LYS A 252 7.71 2.49 -9.70
N THR A 253 7.69 1.18 -9.86
CA THR A 253 7.51 0.63 -11.19
C THR A 253 6.02 0.63 -11.47
N ASP A 254 5.63 1.07 -12.64
CA ASP A 254 4.29 0.80 -13.20
C ASP A 254 4.44 -0.09 -14.43
N ASP A 255 5.54 -0.84 -14.48
CA ASP A 255 5.84 -1.78 -15.55
C ASP A 255 4.96 -3.03 -15.42
N VAL A 256 4.56 -3.53 -16.58
CA VAL A 256 3.84 -4.79 -16.70
C VAL A 256 4.80 -5.87 -17.14
N ASN A 257 4.69 -7.05 -16.54
CA ASN A 257 5.33 -8.25 -17.05
C ASN A 257 4.60 -8.69 -18.33
N LYS A 258 5.14 -8.33 -19.48
CA LYS A 258 4.60 -8.70 -20.79
C LYS A 258 5.00 -10.12 -21.18
N LEU A 259 4.15 -10.79 -21.96
CA LEU A 259 4.45 -12.09 -22.55
C LEU A 259 4.67 -11.98 -24.05
N ASN A 260 5.38 -12.94 -24.64
CA ASN A 260 5.53 -13.00 -26.10
C ASN A 260 4.35 -13.72 -26.79
N ASP A 261 3.69 -14.65 -26.09
CA ASP A 261 2.57 -15.43 -26.61
C ASP A 261 1.54 -15.70 -25.49
N VAL A 262 0.60 -14.78 -25.34
CA VAL A 262 -0.46 -14.86 -24.32
C VAL A 262 -1.42 -16.03 -24.63
N PRO A 263 -1.98 -16.20 -25.85
CA PRO A 263 -2.85 -17.33 -26.14
C PRO A 263 -2.17 -18.69 -25.95
N GLY A 264 -0.92 -18.84 -26.39
CA GLY A 264 -0.19 -20.10 -26.25
C GLY A 264 0.10 -20.44 -24.79
N THR A 265 0.57 -19.48 -23.99
CA THR A 265 0.80 -19.68 -22.56
C THR A 265 -0.49 -19.94 -21.78
N PHE A 266 -1.59 -19.28 -22.12
CA PHE A 266 -2.89 -19.57 -21.52
C PHE A 266 -3.37 -20.98 -21.85
N LYS A 267 -3.22 -21.39 -23.12
CA LYS A 267 -3.55 -22.74 -23.58
C LYS A 267 -2.73 -23.84 -22.91
N SER A 268 -1.50 -23.57 -22.47
CA SER A 268 -0.67 -24.57 -21.77
C SER A 268 -0.99 -24.77 -20.28
N ILE A 269 -1.77 -23.87 -19.65
CA ILE A 269 -2.11 -23.99 -18.22
C ILE A 269 -2.87 -25.29 -17.96
N SER A 270 -2.43 -26.06 -16.96
CA SER A 270 -3.12 -27.24 -16.46
C SER A 270 -4.48 -26.84 -15.86
N PRO A 271 -5.59 -27.49 -16.24
CA PRO A 271 -6.87 -27.25 -15.59
C PRO A 271 -6.90 -27.77 -14.15
N ASP A 272 -5.99 -28.66 -13.73
CA ASP A 272 -5.99 -29.24 -12.38
C ASP A 272 -5.23 -28.38 -11.38
N GLY A 273 -5.95 -27.82 -10.41
CA GLY A 273 -5.37 -26.96 -9.39
C GLY A 273 -4.46 -27.71 -8.42
N VAL A 274 -3.37 -27.07 -8.02
CA VAL A 274 -2.48 -27.52 -6.94
C VAL A 274 -2.81 -26.72 -5.68
N LYS A 275 -2.84 -27.37 -4.51
CA LYS A 275 -3.21 -26.70 -3.24
C LYS A 275 -2.01 -25.99 -2.63
N GLU A 276 -2.25 -24.82 -2.06
CA GLU A 276 -1.32 -24.08 -1.19
C GLU A 276 -2.06 -23.43 -0.02
N ASN A 277 -1.35 -23.09 1.05
CA ASN A 277 -1.89 -22.31 2.17
C ASN A 277 -1.06 -21.05 2.37
N TRP A 278 -1.73 -19.92 2.55
CA TRP A 278 -1.10 -18.61 2.73
C TRP A 278 -1.50 -17.99 4.07
N PRO A 279 -0.54 -17.49 4.86
CA PRO A 279 -0.82 -16.97 6.20
C PRO A 279 -1.63 -15.67 6.14
N GLY A 280 -2.50 -15.48 7.13
CA GLY A 280 -3.32 -14.29 7.28
C GLY A 280 -4.38 -14.51 8.36
N VAL A 281 -4.59 -13.51 9.22
CA VAL A 281 -5.50 -13.61 10.37
C VAL A 281 -6.43 -12.41 10.38
N LEU A 282 -7.68 -12.65 10.79
CA LEU A 282 -8.57 -11.61 11.29
C LEU A 282 -8.48 -11.60 12.81
N ASP A 283 -8.32 -10.42 13.41
CA ASP A 283 -8.39 -10.26 14.85
C ASP A 283 -9.68 -10.92 15.37
N ALA A 284 -9.52 -11.78 16.37
CA ALA A 284 -10.49 -12.78 16.77
C ALA A 284 -11.91 -12.19 16.97
N GLY A 285 -12.83 -12.51 16.06
CA GLY A 285 -14.24 -12.12 16.16
C GLY A 285 -15.17 -12.72 15.12
N SER A 286 -14.67 -13.17 13.97
CA SER A 286 -15.53 -13.57 12.83
C SER A 286 -15.92 -15.04 12.76
N VAL A 287 -15.56 -15.87 13.74
CA VAL A 287 -15.68 -17.33 13.57
C VAL A 287 -17.06 -17.89 13.97
N LEU A 288 -17.93 -17.19 14.70
CA LEU A 288 -19.09 -17.89 15.33
C LEU A 288 -20.46 -17.19 15.37
N SER A 289 -20.79 -16.28 14.46
CA SER A 289 -22.21 -15.90 14.26
C SER A 289 -22.51 -15.48 12.83
N ASP A 290 -23.43 -16.22 12.17
CA ASP A 290 -23.98 -15.98 10.83
C ASP A 290 -22.95 -15.87 9.67
N LEU A 291 -22.13 -16.91 9.58
CA LEU A 291 -20.96 -17.18 8.72
C LEU A 291 -21.07 -16.95 7.19
N TRP A 292 -22.17 -16.42 6.65
CA TRP A 292 -22.37 -16.32 5.19
C TRP A 292 -22.50 -14.89 4.65
N LYS A 293 -22.74 -13.89 5.52
CA LYS A 293 -23.06 -12.51 5.09
C LYS A 293 -22.11 -11.43 5.62
N VAL A 294 -21.30 -11.73 6.63
CA VAL A 294 -20.63 -10.68 7.44
C VAL A 294 -19.19 -10.40 6.99
N SER A 295 -18.53 -11.37 6.33
CA SER A 295 -17.13 -11.21 5.92
C SER A 295 -16.65 -12.26 4.91
N HIS A 296 -15.87 -11.86 3.90
CA HIS A 296 -15.19 -12.79 2.98
C HIS A 296 -14.09 -12.12 2.13
N ILE A 297 -13.15 -12.94 1.64
CA ILE A 297 -12.20 -12.57 0.59
C ILE A 297 -12.98 -12.37 -0.72
N GLN A 298 -12.64 -11.31 -1.45
CA GLN A 298 -13.29 -10.90 -2.70
C GLN A 298 -12.31 -10.89 -3.89
N GLY A 299 -11.03 -10.65 -3.62
CA GLY A 299 -10.03 -10.46 -4.66
C GLY A 299 -8.65 -10.90 -4.21
N PHE A 300 -7.83 -11.22 -5.21
CA PHE A 300 -6.49 -11.71 -5.02
C PHE A 300 -5.54 -11.05 -6.03
N ALA A 301 -4.33 -10.72 -5.59
CA ALA A 301 -3.26 -10.26 -6.47
C ALA A 301 -1.89 -10.76 -5.98
N SER A 302 -0.93 -10.81 -6.89
CA SER A 302 0.46 -11.12 -6.56
C SER A 302 1.31 -9.86 -6.68
N TYR A 303 2.06 -9.52 -5.64
CA TYR A 303 3.08 -8.49 -5.70
C TYR A 303 4.45 -9.15 -5.85
N THR A 304 4.91 -9.25 -7.10
CA THR A 304 6.01 -10.12 -7.51
C THR A 304 7.36 -9.70 -6.93
N ASP A 305 7.61 -8.40 -6.79
CA ASP A 305 8.89 -7.84 -6.31
C ASP A 305 9.29 -8.37 -4.93
N LEU A 306 8.31 -8.52 -4.04
CA LEU A 306 8.51 -9.02 -2.68
C LEU A 306 7.96 -10.44 -2.49
N ASN A 307 7.48 -11.07 -3.57
CA ASN A 307 6.78 -12.35 -3.54
C ASN A 307 5.65 -12.37 -2.49
N LEU A 308 4.90 -11.27 -2.41
CA LEU A 308 3.77 -11.11 -1.52
C LEU A 308 2.47 -11.48 -2.24
N ARG A 309 1.50 -11.87 -1.44
CA ARG A 309 0.14 -12.17 -1.87
C ARG A 309 -0.81 -11.18 -1.22
N VAL A 310 -1.67 -10.57 -2.02
CA VAL A 310 -2.55 -9.51 -1.58
C VAL A 310 -3.99 -9.99 -1.68
N PHE A 311 -4.72 -9.90 -0.58
CA PHE A 311 -6.13 -10.27 -0.51
C PHE A 311 -6.95 -9.03 -0.22
N SER A 312 -7.98 -8.78 -1.03
CA SER A 312 -9.05 -7.85 -0.64
C SER A 312 -10.10 -8.62 0.14
N HIS A 313 -10.52 -8.03 1.24
CA HIS A 313 -11.38 -8.68 2.21
C HIS A 313 -12.50 -7.75 2.63
N SER A 314 -13.73 -8.17 2.37
CA SER A 314 -14.91 -7.47 2.83
C SER A 314 -15.24 -7.84 4.28
N LEU A 315 -15.62 -6.82 5.04
CA LEU A 315 -16.12 -6.94 6.39
C LEU A 315 -17.27 -5.95 6.58
N GLU A 316 -18.32 -6.36 7.27
CA GLU A 316 -19.37 -5.44 7.70
C GLU A 316 -18.79 -4.36 8.64
N GLY A 317 -18.94 -3.09 8.27
CA GLY A 317 -18.33 -1.97 8.96
C GLY A 317 -18.11 -0.78 8.04
N ASP A 318 -17.34 0.20 8.49
CA ASP A 318 -17.04 1.41 7.71
C ASP A 318 -15.98 1.15 6.63
N TYR A 319 -15.18 0.08 6.75
CA TYR A 319 -14.05 -0.19 5.87
C TYR A 319 -13.90 -1.69 5.58
N GLY A 320 -13.33 -2.00 4.42
CA GLY A 320 -12.80 -3.32 4.09
C GLY A 320 -11.32 -3.38 4.46
N TYR A 321 -10.65 -4.48 4.11
CA TYR A 321 -9.23 -4.66 4.39
C TYR A 321 -8.45 -5.16 3.19
N LEU A 322 -7.18 -4.77 3.14
CA LEU A 322 -6.17 -5.35 2.28
C LEU A 322 -5.15 -6.08 3.16
N ILE A 323 -4.88 -7.35 2.83
CA ILE A 323 -3.99 -8.22 3.59
C ILE A 323 -2.83 -8.65 2.69
N PHE A 324 -1.61 -8.26 3.06
CA PHE A 324 -0.36 -8.53 2.34
C PHE A 324 0.39 -9.64 3.08
N SER A 325 0.45 -10.82 2.48
CA SER A 325 0.92 -12.05 3.09
C SER A 325 2.21 -12.56 2.46
N ASN A 326 3.13 -13.04 3.30
CA ASN A 326 4.30 -13.80 2.87
C ASN A 326 4.24 -15.24 3.42
N TYR A 327 4.01 -16.22 2.53
CA TYR A 327 3.97 -17.64 2.93
C TYR A 327 5.24 -18.16 3.60
N LYS A 328 6.41 -17.58 3.30
CA LYS A 328 7.68 -18.06 3.85
C LYS A 328 7.90 -17.65 5.31
N THR A 329 7.26 -16.58 5.76
CA THR A 329 7.61 -15.96 7.06
C THR A 329 6.47 -15.96 8.06
N SER A 330 5.28 -16.47 7.70
CA SER A 330 4.04 -16.37 8.50
C SER A 330 3.62 -14.94 8.88
N LYS A 331 4.34 -13.92 8.40
CA LYS A 331 4.05 -12.50 8.63
C LYS A 331 3.08 -11.98 7.57
N PHE A 332 2.21 -11.07 7.99
CA PHE A 332 1.34 -10.32 7.10
C PHE A 332 1.23 -8.85 7.56
N VAL A 333 0.88 -7.97 6.62
CA VAL A 333 0.50 -6.58 6.88
C VAL A 333 -0.98 -6.45 6.53
N LYS A 334 -1.75 -5.82 7.42
CA LYS A 334 -3.19 -5.56 7.24
C LYS A 334 -3.42 -4.06 7.29
N ILE A 335 -4.11 -3.51 6.29
CA ILE A 335 -4.54 -2.11 6.28
C ILE A 335 -6.03 -2.04 5.96
N ALA A 336 -6.71 -1.04 6.50
CA ALA A 336 -8.08 -0.72 6.10
C ALA A 336 -8.09 -0.14 4.69
N THR A 337 -9.19 -0.32 3.96
CA THR A 337 -9.43 0.45 2.73
C THR A 337 -9.57 1.94 3.08
N TYR A 338 -9.24 2.81 2.13
CA TYR A 338 -9.14 4.26 2.37
C TYR A 338 -10.51 4.94 2.53
N ASP A 339 -11.48 4.57 1.70
CA ASP A 339 -12.77 5.25 1.63
C ASP A 339 -13.75 4.70 2.66
N LYS A 340 -14.19 5.58 3.57
CA LYS A 340 -15.25 5.29 4.54
C LYS A 340 -16.55 4.91 3.82
N ASP A 341 -17.25 3.92 4.35
CA ASP A 341 -18.48 3.30 3.85
C ASP A 341 -18.33 2.46 2.56
N PHE A 342 -17.11 2.34 2.03
CA PHE A 342 -16.79 1.46 0.89
C PHE A 342 -16.06 0.21 1.38
N ASN A 343 -16.81 -0.63 2.08
CA ASN A 343 -16.31 -1.77 2.85
C ASN A 343 -16.32 -3.12 2.10
N HIS A 344 -16.58 -3.10 0.79
CA HIS A 344 -16.59 -4.29 -0.06
C HIS A 344 -15.57 -4.13 -1.21
N PRO A 345 -14.26 -4.27 -0.92
CA PRO A 345 -13.24 -4.26 -1.95
C PRO A 345 -13.36 -5.53 -2.81
N GLY A 346 -13.52 -5.38 -4.12
CA GLY A 346 -13.77 -6.46 -5.09
C GLY A 346 -12.50 -7.14 -5.61
N GLY A 347 -12.56 -7.67 -6.83
CA GLY A 347 -11.43 -8.25 -7.57
C GLY A 347 -10.35 -7.19 -7.88
N ILE A 348 -9.11 -7.47 -7.46
CA ILE A 348 -7.97 -6.54 -7.51
C ILE A 348 -6.91 -6.97 -8.52
N GLN A 349 -6.04 -6.05 -8.93
CA GLN A 349 -4.86 -6.37 -9.74
C GLN A 349 -3.67 -5.47 -9.38
N SER A 350 -2.46 -6.02 -9.38
CA SER A 350 -1.20 -5.29 -9.26
C SER A 350 -0.59 -4.94 -10.63
N ILE A 351 0.11 -3.80 -10.69
CA ILE A 351 0.96 -3.37 -11.80
C ILE A 351 2.22 -2.71 -11.20
N GLY A 352 3.37 -3.38 -11.35
CA GLY A 352 4.59 -3.00 -10.65
C GLY A 352 4.37 -2.82 -9.14
N ASP A 353 4.63 -1.61 -8.65
CA ASP A 353 4.49 -1.19 -7.25
C ASP A 353 3.09 -0.67 -6.89
N TYR A 354 2.11 -0.80 -7.78
CA TYR A 354 0.76 -0.30 -7.55
C TYR A 354 -0.29 -1.40 -7.50
N LEU A 355 -1.30 -1.21 -6.66
CA LEU A 355 -2.47 -2.09 -6.55
C LEU A 355 -3.73 -1.32 -6.90
N LEU A 356 -4.47 -1.79 -7.91
CA LEU A 356 -5.78 -1.27 -8.27
C LEU A 356 -6.86 -2.01 -7.46
N VAL A 357 -7.65 -1.24 -6.70
CA VAL A 357 -8.67 -1.76 -5.79
C VAL A 357 -10.01 -1.09 -6.07
N PRO A 358 -10.99 -1.80 -6.64
CA PRO A 358 -12.37 -1.33 -6.67
C PRO A 358 -13.04 -1.62 -5.33
N CYS A 359 -13.83 -0.70 -4.82
CA CYS A 359 -14.60 -0.86 -3.59
C CYS A 359 -16.06 -0.49 -3.83
N GLU A 360 -16.96 -1.37 -3.41
CA GLU A 360 -18.41 -1.17 -3.43
C GLU A 360 -18.90 -0.77 -2.04
N LYS A 361 -20.02 -0.06 -2.01
CA LYS A 361 -20.76 0.20 -0.78
C LYS A 361 -21.72 -0.96 -0.52
N ILE A 362 -21.63 -1.63 0.64
CA ILE A 362 -22.49 -2.79 0.95
C ILE A 362 -23.96 -2.38 1.12
N LYS A 363 -24.22 -1.21 1.69
CA LYS A 363 -25.58 -0.77 2.03
C LYS A 363 -26.23 -0.09 0.83
N ASN A 364 -26.88 -0.89 -0.03
CA ASN A 364 -27.95 -0.56 -1.00
C ASN A 364 -27.82 0.72 -1.87
N ASP A 365 -26.63 1.26 -1.99
CA ASP A 365 -26.33 2.32 -2.94
C ASP A 365 -25.48 1.67 -4.04
N ASN A 366 -25.94 1.72 -5.30
CA ASN A 366 -25.14 1.35 -6.48
C ASN A 366 -23.98 2.35 -6.63
N LYS A 367 -23.04 2.38 -5.69
CA LYS A 367 -21.93 3.32 -5.64
C LYS A 367 -20.66 2.54 -5.47
N SER A 368 -19.65 2.93 -6.21
CA SER A 368 -18.31 2.39 -6.07
C SER A 368 -17.23 3.45 -6.24
N ARG A 369 -16.05 3.13 -5.71
CA ARG A 369 -14.82 3.90 -5.91
C ARG A 369 -13.74 2.96 -6.38
N VAL A 370 -12.82 3.47 -7.20
CA VAL A 370 -11.63 2.73 -7.61
C VAL A 370 -10.42 3.49 -7.10
N ARG A 371 -9.58 2.81 -6.32
CA ARG A 371 -8.39 3.39 -5.70
C ARG A 371 -7.14 2.70 -6.18
N LEU A 372 -6.07 3.48 -6.27
CA LEU A 372 -4.72 2.98 -6.43
C LEU A 372 -4.04 3.03 -5.07
N TYR A 373 -3.32 1.98 -4.71
CA TYR A 373 -2.42 1.97 -3.56
C TYR A 373 -0.99 1.81 -4.04
N ASP A 374 -0.09 2.61 -3.46
CA ASP A 374 1.34 2.48 -3.57
C ASP A 374 1.84 1.42 -2.59
N MET A 375 2.36 0.32 -3.13
CA MET A 375 2.92 -0.80 -2.39
C MET A 375 4.44 -0.68 -2.18
N SER A 376 5.12 0.30 -2.78
CA SER A 376 6.56 0.49 -2.61
C SER A 376 7.01 0.62 -1.14
N PRO A 377 6.21 1.19 -0.19
CA PRO A 377 6.59 1.22 1.23
C PRO A 377 6.82 -0.19 1.84
N LEU A 378 6.19 -1.24 1.30
CA LEU A 378 6.39 -2.62 1.79
C LEU A 378 7.84 -3.08 1.65
N LYS A 379 8.58 -2.56 0.65
CA LYS A 379 10.00 -2.87 0.45
C LYS A 379 10.87 -2.35 1.62
N ALA A 380 10.34 -1.43 2.42
CA ALA A 380 10.95 -0.91 3.65
C ALA A 380 10.20 -1.36 4.93
N ASN A 381 9.36 -2.40 4.82
CA ASN A 381 8.45 -2.88 5.88
C ASN A 381 7.53 -1.78 6.44
N LEU A 382 7.02 -0.92 5.57
CA LEU A 382 6.00 0.08 5.88
C LEU A 382 4.66 -0.32 5.24
N PRO A 383 3.51 0.09 5.81
CA PRO A 383 2.22 -0.19 5.22
C PRO A 383 2.06 0.51 3.85
N PRO A 384 1.37 -0.11 2.88
CA PRO A 384 0.99 0.56 1.63
C PRO A 384 0.14 1.80 1.88
N GLN A 385 0.24 2.77 0.99
CA GLN A 385 -0.47 4.04 1.11
C GLN A 385 -1.41 4.25 -0.08
N PRO A 386 -2.61 4.82 0.12
CA PRO A 386 -3.49 5.20 -0.98
C PRO A 386 -2.86 6.33 -1.79
N CYS A 387 -2.97 6.28 -3.11
CA CYS A 387 -2.55 7.39 -3.97
C CYS A 387 -3.63 8.49 -3.96
N ASP A 388 -3.22 9.74 -3.75
CA ASP A 388 -4.12 10.91 -3.80
C ASP A 388 -4.77 11.11 -5.18
N LYS A 389 -4.09 10.64 -6.22
CA LYS A 389 -4.44 10.87 -7.62
C LYS A 389 -4.64 9.52 -8.31
N LEU A 390 -5.90 9.18 -8.54
CA LEU A 390 -6.36 8.30 -9.62
C LEU A 390 -7.86 8.59 -9.80
N PRO A 391 -8.25 9.55 -10.66
CA PRO A 391 -9.64 9.95 -10.77
C PRO A 391 -10.40 9.04 -11.74
N ILE A 392 -10.45 7.73 -11.49
CA ILE A 392 -11.68 7.00 -11.82
C ILE A 392 -12.59 7.32 -10.64
N GLY A 393 -13.25 8.48 -10.70
CA GLY A 393 -13.97 9.08 -9.57
C GLY A 393 -15.06 8.19 -8.97
N GLU A 394 -15.87 8.75 -8.07
CA GLU A 394 -17.06 8.05 -7.56
C GLU A 394 -17.98 7.68 -8.73
N ARG A 395 -18.30 6.39 -8.83
CA ARG A 395 -19.17 5.82 -9.85
C ARG A 395 -20.58 5.81 -9.29
N GLU A 396 -21.28 6.92 -9.50
CA GLU A 396 -22.67 7.08 -9.10
C GLU A 396 -23.59 6.16 -9.92
N ASN A 397 -24.40 5.36 -9.25
CA ASN A 397 -25.30 4.36 -9.84
C ASN A 397 -24.61 3.16 -10.54
N ASP A 398 -23.31 2.95 -10.30
CA ASP A 398 -22.55 1.82 -10.81
C ASP A 398 -21.69 1.18 -9.71
N SER A 399 -21.78 -0.13 -9.56
CA SER A 399 -20.89 -0.89 -8.69
C SER A 399 -19.55 -1.20 -9.40
N ALA A 400 -18.60 -1.80 -8.68
CA ALA A 400 -17.29 -2.16 -9.19
C ALA A 400 -16.83 -3.46 -8.54
N THR A 401 -17.35 -4.57 -9.07
CA THR A 401 -17.05 -5.94 -8.61
C THR A 401 -15.60 -6.34 -8.84
N ALA A 402 -14.96 -5.84 -9.89
CA ALA A 402 -13.57 -6.15 -10.22
C ALA A 402 -12.93 -5.05 -11.06
N ALA A 403 -11.60 -4.91 -10.96
CA ALA A 403 -10.84 -4.01 -11.81
C ALA A 403 -9.50 -4.63 -12.22
N GLY A 404 -9.11 -4.38 -13.47
CA GLY A 404 -7.84 -4.81 -14.03
C GLY A 404 -7.13 -3.66 -14.73
N ILE A 405 -5.81 -3.76 -14.80
CA ILE A 405 -4.94 -2.72 -15.36
C ILE A 405 -3.80 -3.35 -16.16
N THR A 406 -3.45 -2.72 -17.27
CA THR A 406 -2.23 -3.04 -18.01
C THR A 406 -1.64 -1.79 -18.68
N LYS A 407 -0.40 -1.91 -19.14
CA LYS A 407 0.30 -0.92 -19.96
C LYS A 407 0.63 -1.53 -21.33
N TYR A 408 0.39 -0.80 -22.40
CA TYR A 408 0.65 -1.25 -23.77
C TYR A 408 1.15 -0.12 -24.65
N ARG A 409 1.79 -0.46 -25.77
CA ARG A 409 2.34 0.48 -26.74
C ARG A 409 1.63 0.39 -28.08
N ASP A 410 1.29 1.53 -28.67
CA ASP A 410 0.91 1.66 -30.08
C ASP A 410 1.84 2.63 -30.82
N LYS A 411 1.52 2.97 -32.07
CA LYS A 411 2.34 3.87 -32.90
C LYS A 411 2.44 5.30 -32.35
N PHE A 412 1.55 5.72 -31.44
CA PHE A 412 1.53 7.05 -30.85
C PHE A 412 2.17 7.11 -29.45
N GLY A 413 2.54 5.97 -28.87
CA GLY A 413 3.28 5.91 -27.61
C GLY A 413 2.79 4.81 -26.69
N GLU A 414 3.08 4.97 -25.40
CA GLU A 414 2.64 4.08 -24.34
C GLU A 414 1.37 4.57 -23.67
N TRP A 415 0.53 3.63 -23.27
CA TRP A 415 -0.80 3.86 -22.75
C TRP A 415 -1.10 2.91 -21.59
N PHE A 416 -1.79 3.42 -20.59
CA PHE A 416 -2.47 2.60 -19.59
C PHE A 416 -3.89 2.30 -20.05
N LEU A 417 -4.33 1.08 -19.78
CA LEU A 417 -5.71 0.63 -19.94
C LEU A 417 -6.19 0.08 -18.60
N ILE A 418 -7.30 0.63 -18.10
CA ILE A 418 -8.03 0.10 -16.95
C ILE A 418 -9.38 -0.41 -17.41
N VAL A 419 -9.80 -1.55 -16.86
CA VAL A 419 -11.16 -2.07 -17.00
C VAL A 419 -11.78 -2.18 -15.62
N VAL A 420 -13.00 -1.63 -15.47
CA VAL A 420 -13.80 -1.76 -14.25
C VAL A 420 -15.09 -2.50 -14.59
N CYS A 421 -15.34 -3.63 -13.94
CA CYS A 421 -16.49 -4.48 -14.16
C CYS A 421 -17.56 -4.30 -13.10
N ASN A 422 -18.79 -4.16 -13.56
CA ASN A 422 -20.03 -4.11 -12.79
C ASN A 422 -20.95 -5.24 -13.30
N TRP A 423 -20.91 -6.42 -12.68
CA TRP A 423 -21.80 -7.55 -12.99
C TRP A 423 -21.91 -7.90 -14.49
N GLY A 424 -20.79 -7.78 -15.20
CA GLY A 424 -20.68 -8.04 -16.65
C GLY A 424 -20.81 -6.85 -17.57
N ILE A 425 -21.03 -5.66 -17.03
CA ILE A 425 -20.83 -4.40 -17.75
C ILE A 425 -19.42 -3.90 -17.44
N CYS A 426 -18.58 -3.73 -18.45
CA CYS A 426 -17.23 -3.22 -18.30
C CYS A 426 -17.11 -1.80 -18.86
N ASP A 427 -16.63 -0.88 -18.03
CA ASP A 427 -16.13 0.42 -18.49
C ASP A 427 -14.61 0.33 -18.73
N PHE A 428 -14.16 0.87 -19.85
CA PHE A 428 -12.76 0.91 -20.26
C PHE A 428 -12.24 2.34 -20.14
N TYR A 429 -11.11 2.51 -19.47
CA TYR A 429 -10.45 3.80 -19.28
C TYR A 429 -9.04 3.76 -19.88
N LYS A 430 -8.67 4.81 -20.60
CA LYS A 430 -7.36 4.95 -21.22
C LYS A 430 -6.67 6.21 -20.72
N ALA A 431 -5.36 6.14 -20.51
CA ALA A 431 -4.51 7.29 -20.21
C ALA A 431 -3.19 7.17 -20.97
N LYS A 432 -2.58 8.29 -21.34
CA LYS A 432 -1.22 8.30 -21.87
C LYS A 432 -0.25 8.00 -20.73
N ALA A 433 0.72 7.12 -20.97
CA ALA A 433 1.76 6.75 -20.00
C ALA A 433 2.99 7.67 -20.13
N ASP A 434 2.76 8.98 -20.16
CA ASP A 434 3.79 10.03 -20.24
C ASP A 434 4.19 10.59 -18.86
N LYS A 435 3.52 10.11 -17.80
CA LYS A 435 3.76 10.44 -16.39
C LYS A 435 3.69 9.15 -15.56
N PRO A 436 4.18 9.15 -14.30
CA PRO A 436 3.95 8.06 -13.37
C PRO A 436 2.45 7.76 -13.22
N LEU A 437 2.09 6.48 -13.10
CA LEU A 437 0.69 6.03 -13.07
C LEU A 437 -0.29 6.88 -12.21
N PRO A 438 0.02 7.28 -10.96
CA PRO A 438 -0.89 8.10 -10.16
C PRO A 438 -1.17 9.49 -10.75
N GLU A 439 -0.27 10.01 -11.57
CA GLU A 439 -0.40 11.34 -12.18
C GLU A 439 -1.10 11.33 -13.54
N CYS A 440 -1.36 10.14 -14.08
CA CYS A 440 -2.05 9.97 -15.35
C CYS A 440 -3.54 10.35 -15.24
N GLN A 441 -4.02 11.03 -16.28
CA GLN A 441 -5.45 11.35 -16.41
C GLN A 441 -6.15 10.27 -17.23
N PHE A 442 -6.98 9.48 -16.55
CA PHE A 442 -7.78 8.44 -17.17
C PHE A 442 -9.09 9.01 -17.71
N VAL A 443 -9.39 8.67 -18.97
CA VAL A 443 -10.63 9.04 -19.65
C VAL A 443 -11.39 7.75 -19.97
N ARG A 444 -12.70 7.71 -19.68
CA ARG A 444 -13.54 6.58 -20.09
C ARG A 444 -13.68 6.60 -21.61
N ILE A 445 -13.27 5.53 -22.26
CA ILE A 445 -13.27 5.40 -23.73
C ILE A 445 -14.33 4.43 -24.25
N SER A 446 -14.89 3.56 -23.41
CA SER A 446 -15.94 2.62 -23.82
C SER A 446 -16.72 2.08 -22.62
N ARG A 447 -17.94 1.63 -22.87
CA ARG A 447 -18.77 0.84 -21.97
C ARG A 447 -19.39 -0.31 -22.75
N LYS A 448 -19.14 -1.56 -22.33
CA LYS A 448 -19.63 -2.76 -23.04
C LYS A 448 -20.28 -3.75 -22.09
N ASN A 449 -21.37 -4.38 -22.55
CA ASN A 449 -21.89 -5.58 -21.90
C ASN A 449 -21.05 -6.78 -22.35
N MET A 450 -20.12 -7.20 -21.50
CA MET A 450 -19.20 -8.30 -21.75
C MET A 450 -19.81 -9.67 -21.41
N ARG A 451 -20.97 -9.72 -20.74
CA ARG A 451 -21.69 -10.96 -20.46
C ARG A 451 -22.07 -11.71 -21.74
N SER A 452 -22.35 -11.00 -22.83
CA SER A 452 -22.61 -11.62 -24.14
C SER A 452 -21.39 -12.33 -24.74
N ILE A 453 -20.17 -12.06 -24.26
CA ILE A 453 -18.93 -12.66 -24.74
C ILE A 453 -18.56 -13.87 -23.91
N TRP A 454 -18.58 -13.76 -22.58
CA TRP A 454 -18.17 -14.85 -21.69
C TRP A 454 -19.31 -15.78 -21.28
N ASP A 455 -20.56 -15.33 -21.37
CA ASP A 455 -21.74 -16.16 -21.14
C ASP A 455 -22.81 -15.99 -22.23
N PRO A 456 -22.48 -16.25 -23.51
CA PRO A 456 -23.37 -16.01 -24.64
C PRO A 456 -24.67 -16.83 -24.57
N LYS A 457 -24.67 -17.93 -23.80
CA LYS A 457 -25.81 -18.83 -23.62
C LYS A 457 -26.58 -18.58 -22.32
N GLY A 458 -26.20 -17.59 -21.52
CA GLY A 458 -26.85 -17.28 -20.24
C GLY A 458 -26.82 -18.46 -19.26
N ARG A 459 -25.70 -19.19 -19.19
CA ARG A 459 -25.49 -20.34 -18.30
C ARG A 459 -25.45 -19.94 -16.82
N GLY A 460 -25.35 -18.65 -16.52
CA GLY A 460 -25.34 -18.12 -15.15
C GLY A 460 -23.95 -17.90 -14.59
N TYR A 461 -22.98 -17.60 -15.45
CA TYR A 461 -21.62 -17.29 -15.00
C TYR A 461 -21.56 -15.91 -14.33
N ASP A 462 -20.92 -15.89 -13.16
CA ASP A 462 -20.65 -14.68 -12.40
C ASP A 462 -19.15 -14.37 -12.43
N VAL A 463 -18.78 -13.16 -12.85
CA VAL A 463 -17.39 -12.71 -12.96
C VAL A 463 -17.13 -11.70 -11.86
N GLN A 464 -16.48 -12.16 -10.79
CA GLN A 464 -16.10 -11.32 -9.64
C GLN A 464 -14.62 -10.93 -9.65
N CYS A 465 -13.86 -11.40 -10.63
CA CYS A 465 -12.48 -10.99 -10.84
C CYS A 465 -12.14 -10.96 -12.35
N LEU A 466 -11.33 -9.98 -12.74
CA LEU A 466 -10.70 -9.92 -14.05
C LEU A 466 -9.30 -9.35 -13.91
N ASN A 467 -8.38 -9.80 -14.76
CA ASN A 467 -7.05 -9.20 -14.87
C ASN A 467 -6.71 -8.91 -16.33
N LEU A 468 -5.96 -7.84 -16.57
CA LEU A 468 -5.45 -7.47 -17.88
C LEU A 468 -3.98 -7.86 -18.02
N LEU A 469 -3.57 -8.17 -19.24
CA LEU A 469 -2.17 -8.43 -19.58
C LEU A 469 -1.86 -7.97 -21.00
N THR A 470 -0.59 -7.66 -21.25
CA THR A 470 -0.10 -7.22 -22.56
C THR A 470 0.84 -8.25 -23.15
N GLN A 471 0.68 -8.50 -24.45
CA GLN A 471 1.61 -9.26 -25.27
C GLN A 471 2.54 -8.30 -26.03
N ASN A 472 3.84 -8.60 -26.00
CA ASN A 472 4.84 -7.91 -26.81
C ASN A 472 4.48 -7.98 -28.31
N LYS A 473 4.92 -6.98 -29.08
CA LYS A 473 4.80 -7.03 -30.54
C LYS A 473 5.54 -8.26 -31.05
N VAL A 474 4.85 -9.07 -31.85
CA VAL A 474 5.43 -10.27 -32.47
C VAL A 474 6.08 -9.91 -33.80
N ASN A 475 5.53 -8.90 -34.49
CA ASN A 475 6.04 -8.39 -35.75
C ASN A 475 6.35 -6.89 -35.65
N SER A 476 7.46 -6.43 -36.23
CA SER A 476 7.81 -5.00 -36.33
C SER A 476 6.80 -4.20 -37.15
N GLN A 477 5.99 -4.86 -37.98
CA GLN A 477 4.90 -4.25 -38.75
C GLN A 477 3.60 -4.06 -37.94
N ASP A 478 3.48 -4.61 -36.74
CA ASP A 478 2.31 -4.41 -35.90
C ASP A 478 2.28 -2.97 -35.39
N ASP A 479 1.22 -2.21 -35.69
CA ASP A 479 1.06 -0.84 -35.21
C ASP A 479 0.85 -0.76 -33.68
N ARG A 480 0.54 -1.88 -33.02
CA ARG A 480 0.29 -1.95 -31.57
C ARG A 480 0.62 -3.30 -30.95
N GLU A 481 0.98 -3.27 -29.66
CA GLU A 481 0.97 -4.44 -28.79
C GLU A 481 -0.47 -4.94 -28.58
N LYS A 482 -0.62 -6.23 -28.30
CA LYS A 482 -1.94 -6.84 -28.08
C LYS A 482 -2.26 -6.87 -26.59
N THR A 483 -3.48 -6.48 -26.24
CA THR A 483 -3.97 -6.55 -24.85
C THR A 483 -5.00 -7.65 -24.71
N TYR A 484 -4.96 -8.34 -23.58
CA TYR A 484 -5.88 -9.41 -23.24
C TYR A 484 -6.49 -9.15 -21.87
N MET A 485 -7.66 -9.73 -21.66
CA MET A 485 -8.35 -9.81 -20.38
C MET A 485 -8.57 -11.28 -20.06
N ILE A 486 -8.31 -11.68 -18.83
CA ILE A 486 -8.76 -12.96 -18.29
C ILE A 486 -9.93 -12.66 -17.36
N ALA A 487 -11.11 -13.13 -17.74
CA ALA A 487 -12.29 -13.11 -16.87
C ALA A 487 -12.34 -14.42 -16.08
N PHE A 488 -12.41 -14.31 -14.75
CA PHE A 488 -12.54 -15.45 -13.86
C PHE A 488 -14.00 -15.59 -13.46
N ALA A 489 -14.64 -16.63 -13.98
CA ALA A 489 -16.06 -16.84 -13.87
C ALA A 489 -16.36 -18.05 -12.99
N THR A 490 -17.31 -17.92 -12.08
CA THR A 490 -17.84 -19.04 -11.30
C THR A 490 -19.34 -19.17 -11.58
N LYS A 491 -19.79 -20.40 -11.80
CA LYS A 491 -21.22 -20.72 -11.92
C LYS A 491 -21.64 -21.57 -10.73
N ASP A 492 -22.71 -21.15 -10.07
CA ASP A 492 -23.37 -21.96 -9.03
C ASP A 492 -24.28 -22.99 -9.71
N LEU A 493 -24.11 -24.27 -9.37
CA LEU A 493 -24.93 -25.35 -9.93
C LEU A 493 -26.15 -25.69 -9.06
N ASN A 494 -26.37 -25.01 -7.93
CA ASN A 494 -27.46 -25.28 -6.98
C ASN A 494 -27.51 -26.75 -6.51
N GLY A 495 -26.36 -27.45 -6.51
CA GLY A 495 -26.24 -28.82 -6.02
C GLY A 495 -26.28 -28.91 -4.50
N PRO A 496 -26.40 -30.12 -3.91
CA PRO A 496 -26.70 -30.32 -2.48
C PRO A 496 -25.69 -29.74 -1.47
N LEU A 497 -24.60 -29.12 -1.91
CA LEU A 497 -23.52 -28.57 -1.09
C LEU A 497 -22.88 -27.30 -1.68
N GLY A 498 -23.55 -26.59 -2.61
CA GLY A 498 -22.93 -25.47 -3.32
C GLY A 498 -21.83 -25.94 -4.28
N SER A 499 -22.17 -26.84 -5.20
CA SER A 499 -21.25 -27.25 -6.26
C SER A 499 -21.05 -26.11 -7.27
N TYR A 500 -19.80 -25.76 -7.55
CA TYR A 500 -19.45 -24.68 -8.45
C TYR A 500 -18.66 -25.17 -9.67
N GLU A 501 -18.79 -24.47 -10.80
CA GLU A 501 -17.92 -24.61 -11.98
C GLU A 501 -17.09 -23.34 -12.14
N ASP A 502 -15.77 -23.47 -12.16
CA ASP A 502 -14.83 -22.35 -12.31
C ASP A 502 -14.25 -22.31 -13.71
N HIS A 503 -14.40 -21.18 -14.40
CA HIS A 503 -13.90 -20.98 -15.76
C HIS A 503 -12.96 -19.77 -15.81
N ALA A 504 -11.80 -19.95 -16.45
CA ALA A 504 -10.94 -18.87 -16.85
C ALA A 504 -11.13 -18.62 -18.35
N MET A 505 -11.49 -17.40 -18.73
CA MET A 505 -11.81 -17.04 -20.12
C MET A 505 -10.86 -15.96 -20.61
N LEU A 506 -10.07 -16.28 -21.64
CA LEU A 506 -9.17 -15.35 -22.29
C LEU A 506 -9.91 -14.59 -23.37
N ILE A 507 -9.91 -13.26 -23.28
CA ILE A 507 -10.60 -12.35 -24.18
C ILE A 507 -9.59 -11.37 -24.76
N SER A 508 -9.54 -11.25 -26.08
CA SER A 508 -8.75 -10.22 -26.76
C SER A 508 -9.45 -8.88 -26.60
N ILE A 509 -8.72 -7.85 -26.18
CA ILE A 509 -9.21 -6.48 -26.09
C ILE A 509 -8.36 -5.63 -27.04
N THR A 510 -9.01 -4.88 -27.92
CA THR A 510 -8.30 -4.09 -28.94
C THR A 510 -8.67 -2.62 -28.83
N PRO A 511 -7.90 -1.80 -28.09
CA PRO A 511 -8.09 -0.35 -28.06
C PRO A 511 -7.83 0.29 -29.43
N LYS A 512 -8.62 1.30 -29.78
CA LYS A 512 -8.41 2.12 -30.99
C LYS A 512 -7.04 2.81 -30.96
N ILE A 513 -6.39 2.83 -32.12
CA ILE A 513 -5.11 3.53 -32.33
C ILE A 513 -5.39 4.98 -32.69
N GLU A 514 -5.16 5.89 -31.76
CA GLU A 514 -5.45 7.31 -31.92
C GLU A 514 -4.43 8.17 -31.16
N GLU A 515 -4.11 9.33 -31.72
CA GLU A 515 -3.17 10.28 -31.13
C GLU A 515 -3.78 11.00 -29.91
N THR A 516 -5.08 11.29 -29.97
CA THR A 516 -5.83 12.00 -28.93
C THR A 516 -6.95 11.12 -28.38
N ILE A 517 -7.04 11.00 -27.06
CA ILE A 517 -8.10 10.24 -26.39
C ILE A 517 -9.42 11.00 -26.50
N ARG A 518 -10.49 10.31 -26.91
CA ARG A 518 -11.85 10.85 -26.99
C ARG A 518 -12.73 10.28 -25.87
N PRO A 519 -13.42 11.12 -25.08
CA PRO A 519 -14.35 10.65 -24.05
C PRO A 519 -15.56 9.91 -24.65
N TYR A 520 -15.98 8.84 -23.99
CA TYR A 520 -17.19 8.08 -24.34
C TYR A 520 -18.44 8.97 -24.24
N GLU A 521 -18.52 9.84 -23.24
CA GLU A 521 -19.69 10.63 -22.86
C GLU A 521 -20.07 11.68 -23.91
N GLU A 522 -19.09 12.29 -24.57
CA GLU A 522 -19.30 13.43 -25.46
C GLU A 522 -19.84 13.02 -26.83
N SER A 523 -19.61 11.77 -27.24
CA SER A 523 -19.86 11.33 -28.62
C SER A 523 -20.42 9.92 -28.76
N LYS A 524 -20.71 9.22 -27.64
CA LYS A 524 -20.92 7.75 -27.59
C LYS A 524 -19.81 7.00 -28.33
N TYR A 525 -18.63 7.58 -28.34
CA TYR A 525 -17.48 7.04 -29.04
C TYR A 525 -17.03 5.76 -28.38
N ASP A 526 -16.98 4.68 -29.15
CA ASP A 526 -16.46 3.40 -28.68
C ASP A 526 -14.98 3.28 -29.01
N GLY A 527 -14.12 3.53 -28.02
CA GLY A 527 -12.66 3.46 -28.10
C GLY A 527 -12.08 2.05 -28.13
N ILE A 528 -12.91 1.01 -28.16
CA ILE A 528 -12.49 -0.39 -28.26
C ILE A 528 -13.01 -0.96 -29.58
N GLU A 529 -12.10 -1.32 -30.49
CA GLU A 529 -12.41 -1.86 -31.83
C GLU A 529 -12.96 -3.27 -31.78
N CYS A 530 -12.39 -4.11 -30.91
CA CYS A 530 -12.70 -5.52 -30.86
C CYS A 530 -12.60 -6.04 -29.43
N THR A 531 -13.58 -6.90 -29.10
CA THR A 531 -13.59 -7.73 -27.91
C THR A 531 -14.03 -9.13 -28.36
N SER A 532 -13.14 -10.12 -28.28
CA SER A 532 -13.44 -11.48 -28.75
C SER A 532 -12.96 -12.53 -27.75
N LEU A 533 -13.80 -13.54 -27.51
CA LEU A 533 -13.39 -14.72 -26.76
C LEU A 533 -12.33 -15.48 -27.57
N VAL A 534 -11.18 -15.72 -26.96
CA VAL A 534 -10.05 -16.44 -27.55
C VAL A 534 -10.06 -17.88 -27.10
N GLU A 535 -10.20 -18.12 -25.80
CA GLU A 535 -10.15 -19.45 -25.18
C GLU A 535 -11.01 -19.47 -23.90
N ASP A 536 -11.67 -20.60 -23.62
CA ASP A 536 -12.42 -20.86 -22.39
C ASP A 536 -11.91 -22.16 -21.76
N LYS A 537 -11.48 -22.10 -20.49
CA LYS A 537 -10.97 -23.26 -19.75
C LYS A 537 -11.75 -23.48 -18.47
N HIS A 538 -12.30 -24.69 -18.32
CA HIS A 538 -12.80 -25.19 -17.05
C HIS A 538 -11.61 -25.55 -16.14
N MET A 539 -11.51 -24.87 -15.01
CA MET A 539 -10.46 -25.03 -14.01
C MET A 539 -10.99 -25.84 -12.83
N ARG A 540 -10.35 -26.96 -12.52
CA ARG A 540 -10.74 -27.88 -11.47
C ARG A 540 -10.02 -27.52 -10.17
N THR A 541 -10.74 -26.85 -9.28
CA THR A 541 -10.26 -26.50 -7.94
C THR A 541 -10.22 -27.74 -7.05
N LYS A 542 -9.26 -27.79 -6.11
CA LYS A 542 -9.14 -28.91 -5.17
C LYS A 542 -9.55 -28.45 -3.77
N HIS A 543 -10.66 -28.99 -3.28
CA HIS A 543 -11.22 -28.64 -1.96
C HIS A 543 -10.58 -29.46 -0.82
N SER A 544 -10.65 -28.95 0.42
CA SER A 544 -10.33 -29.74 1.62
C SER A 544 -11.33 -30.89 1.79
N ALA A 545 -10.89 -32.03 2.34
CA ALA A 545 -11.70 -33.24 2.50
C ALA A 545 -12.88 -33.11 3.49
N THR A 546 -13.00 -31.99 4.21
CA THR A 546 -14.14 -31.73 5.07
C THR A 546 -15.36 -31.31 4.24
N PRO A 547 -16.48 -32.06 4.32
CA PRO A 547 -17.79 -31.55 3.95
C PRO A 547 -18.04 -30.23 4.70
N ASP A 548 -18.87 -29.33 4.19
CA ASP A 548 -19.31 -28.09 4.85
C ASP A 548 -18.45 -26.83 4.64
N LYS A 549 -17.32 -26.91 3.91
CA LYS A 549 -16.56 -25.72 3.50
C LYS A 549 -16.85 -25.40 2.03
N LEU A 550 -17.23 -24.16 1.73
CA LEU A 550 -17.48 -23.61 0.38
C LEU A 550 -16.30 -23.74 -0.62
N GLY A 551 -15.22 -24.44 -0.28
CA GLY A 551 -14.15 -24.74 -1.21
C GLY A 551 -13.27 -23.55 -1.58
N VAL A 552 -12.63 -23.67 -2.74
CA VAL A 552 -11.75 -22.69 -3.38
C VAL A 552 -12.37 -22.41 -4.73
N HIS A 553 -12.66 -21.15 -5.03
CA HIS A 553 -13.36 -20.76 -6.26
C HIS A 553 -12.90 -19.39 -6.71
N PHE A 554 -13.03 -19.12 -8.02
CA PHE A 554 -12.67 -17.80 -8.55
C PHE A 554 -13.54 -16.67 -7.99
N ARG A 555 -14.78 -16.98 -7.61
CA ARG A 555 -15.70 -16.03 -6.95
C ARG A 555 -15.14 -15.40 -5.69
N TYR A 556 -14.33 -16.11 -4.92
CA TYR A 556 -13.83 -15.62 -3.63
C TYR A 556 -12.50 -14.88 -3.76
N GLY A 557 -11.90 -14.91 -4.94
CA GLY A 557 -10.59 -14.33 -5.18
C GLY A 557 -9.91 -15.12 -6.27
N ALA A 558 -9.58 -14.43 -7.35
CA ALA A 558 -8.77 -14.96 -8.42
C ALA A 558 -7.63 -13.99 -8.73
N ALA A 559 -6.54 -14.50 -9.26
CA ALA A 559 -5.44 -13.66 -9.70
C ALA A 559 -4.70 -14.27 -10.89
N LEU A 560 -4.03 -13.39 -11.59
CA LEU A 560 -3.04 -13.65 -12.62
C LEU A 560 -1.65 -13.28 -12.09
N GLU A 561 -0.68 -14.17 -12.26
CA GLU A 561 0.74 -13.85 -12.13
C GLU A 561 1.45 -14.22 -13.43
N VAL A 562 2.33 -13.33 -13.89
CA VAL A 562 3.30 -13.63 -14.94
C VAL A 562 4.62 -13.97 -14.27
N LYS A 563 5.01 -15.25 -14.32
CA LYS A 563 6.22 -15.77 -13.68
C LYS A 563 7.07 -16.52 -14.69
N ASN A 564 8.33 -16.13 -14.83
CA ASN A 564 9.28 -16.76 -15.76
C ASN A 564 8.73 -16.88 -17.20
N ASN A 565 8.10 -15.81 -17.70
CA ASN A 565 7.45 -15.77 -19.02
C ASN A 565 6.33 -16.83 -19.20
N LYS A 566 5.66 -17.22 -18.11
CA LYS A 566 4.49 -18.10 -18.08
C LYS A 566 3.36 -17.47 -17.27
N LEU A 567 2.14 -17.95 -17.52
CA LEU A 567 0.97 -17.61 -16.74
C LEU A 567 0.78 -18.58 -15.58
N VAL A 568 0.50 -18.03 -14.40
CA VAL A 568 -0.01 -18.78 -13.25
C VAL A 568 -1.34 -18.14 -12.87
N LEU A 569 -2.39 -18.94 -12.80
CA LEU A 569 -3.69 -18.51 -12.31
C LEU A 569 -3.87 -18.96 -10.88
N TYR A 570 -4.66 -18.23 -10.13
CA TYR A 570 -4.97 -18.56 -8.75
C TYR A 570 -6.46 -18.46 -8.46
N ALA A 571 -6.88 -19.26 -7.49
CA ALA A 571 -8.19 -19.19 -6.86
C ALA A 571 -8.01 -19.27 -5.34
N THR A 572 -8.89 -18.64 -4.56
CA THR A 572 -8.82 -18.65 -3.10
C THR A 572 -10.07 -19.26 -2.48
N GLY A 573 -9.93 -19.74 -1.25
CA GLY A 573 -11.06 -20.01 -0.39
C GLY A 573 -11.73 -18.71 0.05
N ARG A 574 -12.95 -18.84 0.57
CA ARG A 574 -13.76 -17.70 1.00
C ARG A 574 -13.17 -16.92 2.19
N ASN A 575 -12.58 -17.64 3.14
CA ASN A 575 -12.20 -17.10 4.44
C ASN A 575 -10.82 -17.60 4.87
N PHE A 576 -10.17 -16.82 5.74
CA PHE A 576 -9.03 -17.29 6.52
C PHE A 576 -9.52 -18.27 7.59
N THR A 577 -8.96 -19.47 7.62
CA THR A 577 -9.22 -20.52 8.61
C THR A 577 -7.92 -20.85 9.32
N ASN A 578 -7.90 -20.83 10.66
CA ASN A 578 -6.70 -21.11 11.47
C ASN A 578 -5.48 -20.28 11.01
N GLY A 579 -5.71 -18.99 10.77
CA GLY A 579 -4.66 -18.06 10.35
C GLY A 579 -4.09 -18.29 8.96
N ASN A 580 -4.77 -19.03 8.10
CA ASN A 580 -4.37 -19.26 6.71
C ASN A 580 -5.57 -19.21 5.75
N VAL A 581 -5.34 -18.84 4.50
CA VAL A 581 -6.28 -19.03 3.40
C VAL A 581 -5.81 -20.20 2.52
N LEU A 582 -6.73 -21.09 2.18
CA LEU A 582 -6.51 -22.16 1.21
C LEU A 582 -6.56 -21.57 -0.19
N CYS A 583 -5.55 -21.84 -1.01
CA CYS A 583 -5.48 -21.40 -2.39
C CYS A 583 -5.29 -22.59 -3.33
N ASN A 584 -5.75 -22.43 -4.57
CA ASN A 584 -5.30 -23.23 -5.70
C ASN A 584 -4.47 -22.37 -6.64
N PHE A 585 -3.38 -22.91 -7.15
CA PHE A 585 -2.69 -22.36 -8.31
C PHE A 585 -2.75 -23.31 -9.49
N PHE A 586 -2.68 -22.74 -10.69
CA PHE A 586 -2.74 -23.44 -11.96
C PHE A 586 -1.59 -22.95 -12.85
N ASP A 587 -0.67 -23.83 -13.21
CA ASP A 587 0.49 -23.52 -14.04
C ASP A 587 0.67 -24.54 -15.18
N ASP A 588 1.73 -24.38 -15.97
CA ASP A 588 2.08 -25.31 -17.06
C ASP A 588 2.61 -26.64 -16.52
N ILE A 589 2.06 -27.75 -17.02
CA ILE A 589 2.23 -29.15 -16.58
C ILE A 589 3.70 -29.57 -16.43
N LYS A 590 4.64 -28.96 -17.17
CA LYS A 590 6.06 -29.37 -17.15
C LYS A 590 6.72 -29.33 -15.76
N ARG A 591 6.20 -28.57 -14.79
CA ARG A 591 6.75 -28.55 -13.42
C ARG A 591 6.43 -29.77 -12.57
N LEU A 592 5.32 -30.45 -12.81
CA LEU A 592 4.91 -31.58 -11.97
C LEU A 592 5.80 -32.81 -12.16
N ASN A 593 6.52 -32.92 -13.29
CA ASN A 593 7.47 -34.01 -13.53
C ASN A 593 8.89 -33.73 -13.03
N ASP A 594 9.21 -32.48 -12.67
CA ASP A 594 10.54 -32.11 -12.18
C ASP A 594 10.58 -32.06 -10.63
N ALA A 595 9.43 -31.93 -9.97
CA ALA A 595 9.33 -31.97 -8.50
C ALA A 595 9.46 -33.38 -7.89
N GLU A 596 9.47 -34.44 -8.72
CA GLU A 596 9.80 -35.82 -8.30
C GLU A 596 11.28 -36.18 -8.53
N LYS A 597 12.15 -35.21 -8.86
CA LYS A 597 13.59 -35.47 -9.10
C LYS A 597 14.57 -34.71 -8.23
N ASP A 598 14.12 -33.75 -7.42
CA ASP A 598 14.96 -33.12 -6.40
C ASP A 598 14.68 -33.75 -5.03
N GLU A 599 14.99 -35.05 -4.92
CA GLU A 599 15.34 -35.66 -3.64
C GLU A 599 16.73 -35.13 -3.22
N LEU A 600 16.79 -34.55 -2.01
CA LEU A 600 17.90 -34.53 -1.03
C LEU A 600 19.34 -34.29 -1.56
N PRO A 601 20.07 -33.31 -0.96
CA PRO A 601 20.39 -33.36 0.47
C PRO A 601 19.76 -32.26 1.33
#